data_AF-A0A2D7M0T4-F1
#
_entry.id   AF-A0A2D7M0T4-F1
#
_cell.length_a   1.000
_cell.length_b   1.000
_cell.length_c   1.000
_cell.angle_alpha   90.00
_cell.angle_beta   90.00
_cell.angle_gamma   90.00
#
_symmetry.space_group_name_H-M   'P 1'
#
loop_
_entity.id
_entity.type
_entity.pdbx_description
1 polymer ?
#
loop_
_entity_poly.entity_id
_entity_poly.type
_entity_poly.pdbx_seq_one_letter_code
_entity_poly.pdbx_strand_id
1 'polypeptide(L)'
;ASLELLDPVSGQPVYLFGNDTDGLGAFAIRQIPGIYDLQVIPPLGSSLPTYNEPGVDLSADLNLAIDLTGTPPPTPPNPVTAFSCCCPGGVTLEWSLGDPDYDLIQIQRNGSFLTNLPGTASSFTDSSAPQQLIDYEVIALRNSLVSAPVSCSVDNNPIVVTFPVENLTCSFDFSSSGSLLSWTNGSSSYDSIEIYESGIFQQVIAGNETSVAIDYCCQFPVSFEWEVIPVEGAVAAASEFCILDVSAAPGSFIRGDANGDNTINLADAIGILQYLFNGSAVPDCLKASDIDDSSNVNIGDAISLLAFLFSGGPAPEPPFPNAGSDPTPDSLICN
;
A
#
# COMPACT_ATOMS: atom_id res chain seq x y z
N ALA A 1 20.31 13.41 -63.10
CA ALA A 1 21.74 13.06 -63.03
C ALA A 1 22.00 11.96 -64.06
N SER A 2 23.25 11.63 -64.38
CA SER A 2 23.62 10.40 -65.08
C SER A 2 24.48 9.54 -64.16
N LEU A 3 24.41 8.22 -64.35
CA LEU A 3 25.15 7.25 -63.56
C LEU A 3 26.09 6.48 -64.48
N GLU A 4 27.35 6.37 -64.07
CA GLU A 4 28.39 5.60 -64.75
C GLU A 4 29.02 4.61 -63.76
N LEU A 5 29.26 3.37 -64.21
CA LEU A 5 30.14 2.43 -63.52
C LEU A 5 31.44 2.33 -64.32
N LEU A 6 32.57 2.38 -63.63
CA LEU A 6 33.90 2.26 -64.19
C LEU A 6 34.55 0.97 -63.71
N ASP A 7 35.33 0.32 -64.58
CA ASP A 7 36.20 -0.79 -64.19
C ASP A 7 37.32 -0.26 -63.27
N PRO A 8 37.49 -0.77 -62.04
CA PRO A 8 38.42 -0.19 -61.06
C PRO A 8 39.90 -0.27 -61.45
N VAL A 9 40.25 -1.09 -62.46
CA VAL A 9 41.64 -1.32 -62.87
C VAL A 9 41.99 -0.45 -64.08
N SER A 10 41.09 -0.37 -65.06
CA SER A 10 41.28 0.35 -66.31
C SER A 10 40.70 1.77 -66.31
N GLY A 11 39.81 2.08 -65.36
CA GLY A 11 39.07 3.34 -65.28
C GLY A 11 38.13 3.58 -66.46
N GLN A 12 37.87 2.56 -67.28
CA GLN A 12 37.00 2.66 -68.44
C GLN A 12 35.54 2.42 -68.06
N PRO A 13 34.58 3.12 -68.67
CA PRO A 13 33.16 2.85 -68.47
C PRO A 13 32.81 1.41 -68.84
N VAL A 14 32.09 0.72 -67.95
CA VAL A 14 31.55 -0.60 -68.23
C VAL A 14 30.14 -0.47 -68.81
N TYR A 15 29.77 -1.43 -69.66
CA TYR A 15 28.45 -1.44 -70.28
C TYR A 15 27.35 -1.64 -69.22
N LEU A 16 26.36 -0.75 -69.18
CA LEU A 16 25.22 -0.80 -68.26
C LEU A 16 23.99 -1.35 -69.00
N PHE A 17 23.37 -2.42 -68.47
CA PHE A 17 22.04 -2.84 -68.91
C PHE A 17 20.97 -2.14 -68.06
N GLY A 18 20.08 -1.39 -68.71
CA GLY A 18 18.96 -0.68 -68.06
C GLY A 18 19.42 0.61 -67.38
N ASN A 19 19.66 1.66 -68.16
CA ASN A 19 19.99 3.00 -67.62
C ASN A 19 18.74 3.86 -67.38
N ASP A 20 17.59 3.22 -67.15
CA ASP A 20 16.31 3.91 -67.02
C ASP A 20 16.27 4.61 -65.66
N THR A 21 16.40 5.94 -65.70
CA THR A 21 15.97 6.81 -64.61
C THR A 21 14.45 6.86 -64.64
N ASP A 22 13.80 6.61 -63.50
CA ASP A 22 12.38 6.96 -63.38
C ASP A 22 12.20 8.49 -63.26
N GLY A 23 10.94 8.95 -63.25
CA GLY A 23 10.61 10.37 -63.07
C GLY A 23 10.95 10.95 -61.69
N LEU A 24 11.44 10.12 -60.76
CA LEU A 24 11.88 10.49 -59.41
C LEU A 24 13.40 10.48 -59.26
N GLY A 25 14.14 10.13 -60.32
CA GLY A 25 15.61 10.08 -60.31
C GLY A 25 16.20 8.80 -59.74
N ALA A 26 15.40 7.72 -59.61
CA ALA A 26 15.89 6.40 -59.24
C ALA A 26 16.46 5.66 -60.47
N PHE A 27 17.61 5.00 -60.29
CA PHE A 27 18.25 4.17 -61.31
C PHE A 27 18.16 2.70 -60.92
N ALA A 28 17.81 1.83 -61.87
CA ALA A 28 17.81 0.39 -61.68
C ALA A 28 18.77 -0.26 -62.68
N ILE A 29 19.97 -0.61 -62.21
CA ILE A 29 21.06 -1.11 -63.06
C ILE A 29 21.17 -2.62 -62.93
N ARG A 30 21.36 -3.32 -64.04
CA ARG A 30 21.77 -4.71 -64.06
C ARG A 30 23.21 -4.82 -64.55
N GLN A 31 24.07 -5.37 -63.70
CA GLN A 31 25.48 -5.57 -64.02
C GLN A 31 25.95 -6.98 -63.65
N ILE A 32 27.01 -7.45 -64.31
CA ILE A 32 27.69 -8.70 -63.92
C ILE A 32 28.26 -8.55 -62.50
N PRO A 33 28.12 -9.56 -61.62
CA PRO A 33 28.70 -9.53 -60.28
C PRO A 33 30.18 -9.16 -60.29
N GLY A 34 30.57 -8.17 -59.49
CA GLY A 34 31.94 -7.67 -59.45
C GLY A 34 32.05 -6.36 -58.66
N ILE A 35 33.28 -5.85 -58.58
CA ILE A 35 33.59 -4.58 -57.93
C ILE A 35 33.75 -3.51 -59.01
N TYR A 36 33.10 -2.35 -58.83
CA TYR A 36 33.10 -1.24 -59.77
C TYR A 36 33.28 0.11 -59.06
N ASP A 37 33.84 1.10 -59.75
CA ASP A 37 33.82 2.47 -59.26
C ASP A 37 32.56 3.17 -59.76
N LEU A 38 31.72 3.66 -58.84
CA LEU A 38 30.48 4.34 -59.15
C LEU A 38 30.70 5.85 -59.27
N GLN A 39 30.19 6.43 -60.35
CA GLN A 39 30.17 7.86 -60.56
C GLN A 39 28.74 8.35 -60.84
N VAL A 40 28.28 9.35 -60.07
CA VAL A 40 27.00 10.03 -60.30
C VAL A 40 27.24 11.47 -60.68
N ILE A 41 26.88 11.81 -61.91
CA ILE A 41 27.13 13.10 -62.54
C ILE A 41 25.83 13.92 -62.48
N PRO A 42 25.81 15.06 -61.77
CA PRO A 42 24.63 15.92 -61.71
C PRO A 42 24.22 16.47 -63.09
N PRO A 43 22.96 16.88 -63.29
CA PRO A 43 22.53 17.52 -64.54
C PRO A 43 23.39 18.75 -64.87
N LEU A 44 23.66 18.96 -66.16
CA LEU A 44 24.34 20.16 -66.65
C LEU A 44 23.62 21.43 -66.16
N GLY A 45 24.36 22.34 -65.54
CA GLY A 45 23.82 23.59 -64.98
C GLY A 45 23.39 23.52 -63.51
N SER A 46 23.47 22.36 -62.84
CA SER A 46 23.06 22.20 -61.43
C SER A 46 24.04 22.76 -60.41
N SER A 47 25.28 23.10 -60.79
CA SER A 47 26.39 23.51 -59.89
C SER A 47 26.79 22.50 -58.81
N LEU A 48 26.18 21.31 -58.78
CA LEU A 48 26.52 20.23 -57.85
C LEU A 48 27.79 19.50 -58.31
N PRO A 49 28.64 19.02 -57.37
CA PRO A 49 29.81 18.22 -57.72
C PRO A 49 29.42 16.80 -58.12
N THR A 50 30.26 16.16 -58.94
CA THR A 50 30.15 14.72 -59.23
C THR A 50 30.43 13.90 -57.97
N TYR A 51 29.53 12.97 -57.65
CA TYR A 51 29.72 12.00 -56.58
C TYR A 51 30.51 10.81 -57.11
N ASN A 52 31.53 10.36 -56.37
CA ASN A 52 32.35 9.21 -56.71
C ASN A 52 32.43 8.27 -55.51
N GLU A 53 32.16 6.99 -55.72
CA GLU A 53 32.27 5.93 -54.73
C GLU A 53 33.08 4.78 -55.33
N PRO A 54 34.38 4.69 -55.00
CA PRO A 54 35.23 3.64 -55.53
C PRO A 54 34.94 2.30 -54.84
N GLY A 55 35.09 1.20 -55.58
CA GLY A 55 35.07 -0.14 -55.02
C GLY A 55 33.70 -0.64 -54.55
N VAL A 56 32.61 -0.20 -55.19
CA VAL A 56 31.26 -0.71 -54.93
C VAL A 56 31.18 -2.19 -55.33
N ASP A 57 30.94 -3.06 -54.35
CA ASP A 57 30.75 -4.50 -54.55
C ASP A 57 29.31 -4.80 -54.95
N LEU A 58 29.11 -5.18 -56.22
CA LEU A 58 27.83 -5.59 -56.80
C LEU A 58 27.72 -7.12 -56.92
N SER A 59 28.38 -7.87 -56.03
CA SER A 59 28.22 -9.33 -55.95
C SER A 59 26.85 -9.78 -55.45
N ALA A 60 26.05 -8.87 -54.88
CA ALA A 60 24.65 -9.03 -54.51
C ALA A 60 23.84 -7.76 -54.83
N ASP A 61 22.51 -7.85 -54.78
CA ASP A 61 21.64 -6.68 -54.97
C ASP A 61 21.92 -5.61 -53.90
N LEU A 62 22.19 -4.39 -54.34
CA LEU A 62 22.54 -3.25 -53.48
C LEU A 62 21.61 -2.08 -53.75
N ASN A 63 20.96 -1.59 -52.69
CA ASN A 63 20.21 -0.34 -52.73
C ASN A 63 21.08 0.76 -52.13
N LEU A 64 21.35 1.81 -52.91
CA LEU A 64 22.19 2.93 -52.51
C LEU A 64 21.43 4.25 -52.63
N ALA A 65 21.43 5.06 -51.57
CA ALA A 65 20.86 6.40 -51.56
C ALA A 65 22.00 7.43 -51.59
N ILE A 66 22.03 8.25 -52.64
CA ILE A 66 23.13 9.21 -52.89
C ILE A 66 22.57 10.63 -52.80
N ASP A 67 23.07 11.40 -51.83
CA ASP A 67 22.78 12.84 -51.71
C ASP A 67 23.87 13.66 -52.41
N LEU A 68 23.51 14.26 -53.56
CA LEU A 68 24.40 15.13 -54.33
C LEU A 68 24.60 16.52 -53.69
N THR A 69 23.81 16.88 -52.67
CA THR A 69 23.92 18.17 -51.97
C THR A 69 24.96 18.16 -50.85
N GLY A 70 25.48 16.98 -50.49
CA GLY A 70 26.51 16.81 -49.47
C GLY A 70 26.03 17.13 -48.06
N THR A 71 24.71 17.22 -47.83
CA THR A 71 24.19 17.32 -46.48
C THR A 71 24.32 15.96 -45.81
N PRO A 72 24.82 15.89 -44.56
CA PRO A 72 24.74 14.64 -43.81
C PRO A 72 23.29 14.15 -43.84
N PRO A 73 23.03 12.83 -43.97
CA PRO A 73 21.68 12.33 -43.89
C PRO A 73 21.03 12.88 -42.61
N PRO A 74 19.79 13.38 -42.68
CA PRO A 74 19.17 14.04 -41.54
C PRO A 74 19.19 13.06 -40.37
N THR A 75 19.81 13.46 -39.26
CA THR A 75 19.84 12.64 -38.05
C THR A 75 18.64 12.96 -37.19
N PRO A 76 18.07 11.95 -36.50
CA PRO A 76 17.07 12.18 -35.47
C PRO A 76 17.52 13.28 -34.48
N PRO A 77 16.61 14.17 -34.06
CA PRO A 77 16.94 15.13 -33.01
C PRO A 77 17.34 14.41 -31.71
N ASN A 78 18.18 15.06 -30.90
CA ASN A 78 18.40 14.59 -29.54
C ASN A 78 17.06 14.63 -28.78
N PRO A 79 16.80 13.66 -27.88
CA PRO A 79 15.61 13.71 -27.04
C PRO A 79 15.63 14.91 -26.09
N VAL A 80 14.47 15.25 -25.51
CA VAL A 80 14.40 16.21 -24.40
C VAL A 80 15.21 15.69 -23.21
N THR A 81 15.58 16.58 -22.29
CA THR A 81 16.36 16.25 -21.10
C THR A 81 15.64 16.72 -19.84
N ALA A 82 16.05 16.24 -18.67
CA ALA A 82 15.45 16.61 -17.38
C ALA A 82 13.92 16.44 -17.36
N PHE A 83 13.39 15.42 -18.04
CA PHE A 83 11.96 15.17 -18.10
C PHE A 83 11.44 14.73 -16.72
N SER A 84 10.40 15.41 -16.25
CA SER A 84 9.74 15.14 -14.97
C SER A 84 8.23 15.31 -15.10
N CYS A 85 7.50 14.61 -14.24
CA CYS A 85 6.05 14.63 -14.16
C CYS A 85 5.63 14.79 -12.68
N CYS A 86 4.87 15.85 -12.34
CA CYS A 86 4.51 16.24 -10.96
C CYS A 86 3.27 17.18 -10.90
N CYS A 87 2.86 17.59 -9.69
CA CYS A 87 1.54 18.16 -9.32
C CYS A 87 1.63 19.63 -8.79
N PRO A 88 0.59 20.51 -8.86
CA PRO A 88 -0.84 20.25 -8.54
C PRO A 88 -1.93 20.79 -9.50
N GLY A 89 -3.10 20.11 -9.54
CA GLY A 89 -4.33 20.44 -10.31
C GLY A 89 -4.62 19.54 -11.53
N GLY A 90 -3.70 18.62 -11.82
CA GLY A 90 -3.60 17.69 -12.94
C GLY A 90 -2.16 17.14 -12.99
N VAL A 91 -1.80 16.34 -14.00
CA VAL A 91 -0.40 15.94 -14.21
C VAL A 91 0.31 17.01 -15.02
N THR A 92 1.32 17.66 -14.44
CA THR A 92 2.20 18.60 -15.16
C THR A 92 3.50 17.91 -15.55
N LEU A 93 3.81 18.01 -16.83
CA LEU A 93 5.01 17.53 -17.48
C LEU A 93 5.95 18.70 -17.71
N GLU A 94 7.22 18.56 -17.34
CA GLU A 94 8.26 19.58 -17.56
C GLU A 94 9.55 18.94 -18.07
N TRP A 95 10.21 19.61 -19.01
CA TRP A 95 11.47 19.15 -19.60
C TRP A 95 12.33 20.32 -20.09
N SER A 96 13.59 20.02 -20.42
CA SER A 96 14.50 20.91 -21.14
C SER A 96 14.70 20.44 -22.57
N LEU A 97 14.77 21.36 -23.53
CA LEU A 97 15.05 21.01 -24.92
C LEU A 97 16.46 20.42 -25.05
N GLY A 98 16.60 19.30 -25.77
CA GLY A 98 17.90 18.70 -26.08
C GLY A 98 18.59 19.40 -27.26
N ASP A 99 17.82 19.84 -28.25
CA ASP A 99 18.26 20.68 -29.37
C ASP A 99 17.36 21.95 -29.47
N PRO A 100 17.85 23.07 -30.02
CA PRO A 100 17.09 24.32 -30.11
C PRO A 100 16.09 24.37 -31.28
N ASP A 101 16.06 23.37 -32.16
CA ASP A 101 15.47 23.43 -33.49
C ASP A 101 14.39 22.36 -33.76
N TYR A 102 13.68 21.91 -32.73
CA TYR A 102 12.54 21.02 -32.92
C TYR A 102 11.41 21.74 -33.68
N ASP A 103 10.73 21.01 -34.55
CA ASP A 103 9.50 21.47 -35.20
C ASP A 103 8.31 21.30 -34.25
N LEU A 104 8.24 20.13 -33.60
CA LEU A 104 7.13 19.70 -32.76
C LEU A 104 7.65 18.86 -31.60
N ILE A 105 6.90 18.87 -30.50
CA ILE A 105 7.04 17.93 -29.39
C ILE A 105 5.76 17.12 -29.30
N GLN A 106 5.88 15.80 -29.45
CA GLN A 106 4.79 14.86 -29.29
C GLN A 106 4.78 14.32 -27.86
N ILE A 107 3.58 14.28 -27.28
CA ILE A 107 3.33 13.65 -25.99
C ILE A 107 2.49 12.40 -26.22
N GLN A 108 2.92 11.30 -25.61
CA GLN A 108 2.14 10.07 -25.52
C GLN A 108 1.78 9.78 -24.05
N ARG A 109 0.64 9.13 -23.87
CA ARG A 109 0.13 8.66 -22.58
C ARG A 109 -0.19 7.17 -22.71
N ASN A 110 0.46 6.33 -21.91
CA ASN A 110 0.36 4.87 -21.94
C ASN A 110 0.58 4.31 -23.37
N GLY A 111 1.61 4.82 -24.07
CA GLY A 111 1.94 4.44 -25.44
C GLY A 111 0.96 4.90 -26.53
N SER A 112 -0.06 5.70 -26.18
CA SER A 112 -1.01 6.28 -27.13
C SER A 112 -0.73 7.76 -27.33
N PHE A 113 -0.86 8.24 -28.58
CA PHE A 113 -0.76 9.66 -28.89
C PHE A 113 -1.75 10.49 -28.05
N LEU A 114 -1.25 11.51 -27.36
CA LEU A 114 -2.07 12.46 -26.60
C LEU A 114 -2.20 13.80 -27.33
N THR A 115 -1.07 14.45 -27.65
CA THR A 115 -1.07 15.76 -28.31
C THR A 115 0.28 16.10 -28.94
N ASN A 116 0.29 17.13 -29.80
CA ASN A 116 1.49 17.77 -30.32
C ASN A 116 1.56 19.21 -29.84
N LEU A 117 2.75 19.65 -29.46
CA LEU A 117 3.07 21.01 -29.02
C LEU A 117 4.06 21.66 -30.00
N PRO A 118 4.17 23.00 -30.01
CA PRO A 118 5.28 23.67 -30.69
C PRO A 118 6.62 23.13 -30.23
N GLY A 119 7.61 23.02 -31.13
CA GLY A 119 8.95 22.52 -30.80
C GLY A 119 9.70 23.31 -29.72
N THR A 120 9.26 24.52 -29.40
CA THR A 120 9.79 25.36 -28.32
C THR A 120 9.16 25.11 -26.96
N ALA A 121 8.14 24.24 -26.86
CA ALA A 121 7.45 23.96 -25.61
C ALA A 121 8.38 23.22 -24.63
N SER A 122 8.33 23.61 -23.35
CA SER A 122 9.10 22.97 -22.27
C SER A 122 8.20 22.39 -21.17
N SER A 123 6.89 22.53 -21.31
CA SER A 123 5.93 21.98 -20.35
C SER A 123 4.55 21.70 -20.97
N PHE A 124 3.77 20.88 -20.28
CA PHE A 124 2.39 20.53 -20.62
C PHE A 124 1.63 20.12 -19.36
N THR A 125 0.35 20.49 -19.25
CA THR A 125 -0.52 20.01 -18.17
C THR A 125 -1.65 19.18 -18.75
N ASP A 126 -1.70 17.89 -18.39
CA ASP A 126 -2.84 17.00 -18.66
C ASP A 126 -3.89 17.17 -17.55
N SER A 127 -4.84 18.07 -17.79
CA SER A 127 -5.99 18.30 -16.90
C SER A 127 -7.04 17.18 -16.94
N SER A 128 -6.90 16.23 -17.88
CA SER A 128 -7.79 15.08 -18.07
C SER A 128 -7.13 13.75 -17.68
N ALA A 129 -6.02 13.82 -16.94
CA ALA A 129 -5.27 12.65 -16.51
C ALA A 129 -6.16 11.73 -15.65
N PRO A 130 -6.28 10.43 -15.99
CA PRO A 130 -7.09 9.48 -15.23
C PRO A 130 -6.47 9.21 -13.84
N GLN A 131 -7.28 8.79 -12.88
CA GLN A 131 -6.81 8.36 -11.56
C GLN A 131 -6.27 6.93 -11.64
N GLN A 132 -5.00 6.80 -11.99
CA GLN A 132 -4.26 5.53 -12.08
C GLN A 132 -2.75 5.82 -12.16
N LEU A 133 -1.95 4.76 -12.23
CA LEU A 133 -0.56 4.86 -12.68
C LEU A 133 -0.54 5.22 -14.18
N ILE A 134 0.19 6.27 -14.54
CA ILE A 134 0.28 6.77 -15.91
C ILE A 134 1.75 6.84 -16.33
N ASP A 135 2.04 6.33 -17.52
CA ASP A 135 3.32 6.50 -18.20
C ASP A 135 3.18 7.57 -19.29
N TYR A 136 3.96 8.64 -19.16
CA TYR A 136 4.08 9.67 -20.18
C TYR A 136 5.39 9.50 -20.95
N GLU A 137 5.35 9.76 -22.25
CA GLU A 137 6.53 9.82 -23.10
C GLU A 137 6.56 11.13 -23.89
N VAL A 138 7.75 11.75 -23.96
CA VAL A 138 8.01 12.93 -24.77
C VAL A 138 8.95 12.57 -25.91
N ILE A 139 8.54 12.91 -27.13
CA ILE A 139 9.26 12.62 -28.37
C ILE A 139 9.41 13.93 -29.15
N ALA A 140 10.65 14.34 -29.44
CA ALA A 140 10.93 15.52 -30.25
C ALA A 140 10.95 15.18 -31.74
N LEU A 141 10.44 16.08 -32.58
CA LEU A 141 10.42 15.92 -34.03
C LEU A 141 11.22 17.04 -34.71
N ARG A 142 12.05 16.67 -35.68
CA ARG A 142 12.77 17.59 -36.57
C ARG A 142 12.84 17.00 -37.97
N ASN A 143 12.39 17.74 -38.98
CA ASN A 143 12.34 17.30 -40.38
C ASN A 143 11.67 15.93 -40.56
N SER A 144 10.57 15.68 -39.83
CA SER A 144 9.83 14.40 -39.77
C SER A 144 10.59 13.21 -39.15
N LEU A 145 11.77 13.41 -38.59
CA LEU A 145 12.47 12.41 -37.79
C LEU A 145 12.12 12.57 -36.32
N VAL A 146 12.01 11.46 -35.61
CA VAL A 146 11.65 11.41 -34.19
C VAL A 146 12.87 11.10 -33.33
N SER A 147 12.99 11.74 -32.17
CA SER A 147 13.98 11.37 -31.15
C SER A 147 13.64 10.01 -30.52
N ALA A 148 14.56 9.47 -29.72
CA ALA A 148 14.19 8.44 -28.75
C ALA A 148 13.14 9.01 -27.76
N PRO A 149 12.17 8.21 -27.29
CA PRO A 149 11.22 8.65 -26.27
C PRO A 149 11.91 8.81 -24.91
N VAL A 150 11.48 9.81 -24.15
CA VAL A 150 11.86 9.98 -22.74
C VAL A 150 10.61 9.80 -21.89
N SER A 151 10.67 8.88 -20.94
CA SER A 151 9.52 8.47 -20.15
C SER A 151 9.53 9.03 -18.73
N CYS A 152 8.34 9.27 -18.18
CA CYS A 152 8.12 9.56 -16.77
C CYS A 152 6.82 8.89 -16.31
N SER A 153 6.86 8.19 -15.18
CA SER A 153 5.70 7.52 -14.58
C SER A 153 5.21 8.30 -13.38
N VAL A 154 3.89 8.52 -13.29
CA VAL A 154 3.24 9.20 -12.16
C VAL A 154 2.06 8.37 -11.66
N ASP A 155 1.97 8.21 -10.34
CA ASP A 155 0.76 7.69 -9.71
C ASP A 155 -0.21 8.86 -9.49
N ASN A 156 -1.23 8.94 -10.35
CA ASN A 156 -2.25 9.98 -10.28
C ASN A 156 -3.51 9.50 -9.51
N ASN A 157 -3.41 8.39 -8.77
CA ASN A 157 -4.47 8.01 -7.84
C ASN A 157 -4.61 9.07 -6.73
N PRO A 158 -5.84 9.39 -6.30
CA PRO A 158 -6.02 10.24 -5.13
C PRO A 158 -5.37 9.58 -3.93
N ILE A 159 -4.53 10.33 -3.22
CA ILE A 159 -4.05 9.90 -1.90
C ILE A 159 -5.27 9.88 -0.99
N VAL A 160 -5.77 8.69 -0.66
CA VAL A 160 -6.79 8.52 0.36
C VAL A 160 -6.10 8.76 1.70
N VAL A 161 -6.24 9.99 2.23
CA VAL A 161 -5.76 10.32 3.58
C VAL A 161 -6.85 9.87 4.55
N THR A 162 -6.62 8.73 5.18
CA THR A 162 -7.51 8.19 6.21
C THR A 162 -7.07 8.70 7.59
N PHE A 163 -8.01 9.23 8.36
CA PHE A 163 -7.76 9.65 9.75
C PHE A 163 -8.10 8.52 10.72
N PRO A 164 -7.32 8.29 11.79
CA PRO A 164 -7.71 7.36 12.85
C PRO A 164 -8.96 7.88 13.59
N VAL A 165 -9.57 7.03 14.41
CA VAL A 165 -10.54 7.51 15.40
C VAL A 165 -9.84 8.42 16.42
N GLU A 166 -10.58 9.26 17.11
CA GLU A 166 -10.05 10.16 18.14
C GLU A 166 -10.67 9.85 19.50
N ASN A 167 -9.93 10.15 20.57
CA ASN A 167 -10.40 10.01 21.95
C ASN A 167 -10.95 8.61 22.28
N LEU A 168 -10.27 7.55 21.80
CA LEU A 168 -10.65 6.18 22.13
C LEU A 168 -10.58 5.97 23.64
N THR A 169 -11.67 5.45 24.20
CA THR A 169 -11.85 5.17 25.62
C THR A 169 -12.47 3.80 25.79
N CYS A 170 -12.07 3.09 26.84
CA CYS A 170 -12.50 1.73 27.10
C CYS A 170 -12.86 1.56 28.56
N SER A 171 -14.01 0.96 28.81
CA SER A 171 -14.54 0.71 30.15
C SER A 171 -15.16 -0.68 30.22
N PHE A 172 -15.31 -1.20 31.43
CA PHE A 172 -16.02 -2.46 31.65
C PHE A 172 -17.39 -2.19 32.26
N ASP A 173 -18.42 -2.81 31.71
CA ASP A 173 -19.77 -2.82 32.28
C ASP A 173 -20.04 -4.17 32.94
N PHE A 174 -20.00 -4.18 34.27
CA PHE A 174 -20.28 -5.38 35.07
C PHE A 174 -21.72 -5.88 34.96
N SER A 175 -22.67 -5.05 34.50
CA SER A 175 -24.06 -5.47 34.33
C SER A 175 -24.28 -6.31 33.07
N SER A 176 -23.54 -6.01 32.01
CA SER A 176 -23.53 -6.76 30.76
C SER A 176 -22.34 -7.71 30.62
N SER A 177 -21.42 -7.73 31.60
CA SER A 177 -20.15 -8.45 31.54
C SER A 177 -19.34 -8.10 30.26
N GLY A 178 -19.34 -6.84 29.85
CA GLY A 178 -18.77 -6.46 28.56
C GLY A 178 -17.76 -5.32 28.63
N SER A 179 -16.82 -5.31 27.67
CA SER A 179 -16.01 -4.13 27.36
C SER A 179 -16.85 -3.17 26.51
N LEU A 180 -16.91 -1.90 26.90
CA LEU A 180 -17.47 -0.81 26.13
C LEU A 180 -16.33 0.06 25.60
N LEU A 181 -16.19 0.09 24.28
CA LEU A 181 -15.26 0.96 23.57
C LEU A 181 -16.04 2.16 23.02
N SER A 182 -15.52 3.37 23.16
CA SER A 182 -16.12 4.60 22.64
C SER A 182 -15.07 5.56 22.10
N TRP A 183 -15.37 6.23 20.99
CA TRP A 183 -14.47 7.14 20.29
C TRP A 183 -15.25 8.23 19.54
N THR A 184 -14.53 9.13 18.89
CA THR A 184 -15.04 10.08 17.88
C THR A 184 -14.45 9.72 16.53
N ASN A 185 -15.25 9.75 15.45
CA ASN A 185 -14.71 9.50 14.12
C ASN A 185 -13.88 10.69 13.63
N GLY A 186 -12.63 10.43 13.22
CA GLY A 186 -11.75 11.43 12.61
C GLY A 186 -12.13 11.77 11.16
N SER A 187 -12.97 10.96 10.52
CA SER A 187 -13.54 11.20 9.19
C SER A 187 -15.02 10.83 9.16
N SER A 188 -15.82 11.57 8.38
CA SER A 188 -17.24 11.23 8.17
C SER A 188 -17.49 10.24 7.02
N SER A 189 -16.43 9.76 6.38
CA SER A 189 -16.47 8.89 5.20
C SER A 189 -15.90 7.49 5.43
N TYR A 190 -15.73 7.07 6.69
CA TYR A 190 -15.43 5.67 6.98
C TYR A 190 -16.51 4.76 6.40
N ASP A 191 -16.08 3.70 5.72
CA ASP A 191 -16.95 2.63 5.24
C ASP A 191 -17.26 1.67 6.39
N SER A 192 -16.23 1.33 7.17
CA SER A 192 -16.31 0.38 8.28
C SER A 192 -15.26 0.67 9.35
N ILE A 193 -15.45 0.10 10.53
CA ILE A 193 -14.46 0.12 11.61
C ILE A 193 -14.19 -1.32 12.04
N GLU A 194 -12.93 -1.71 12.05
CA GLU A 194 -12.47 -3.02 12.49
C GLU A 194 -12.02 -2.96 13.96
N ILE A 195 -12.38 -3.99 14.72
CA ILE A 195 -12.09 -4.09 16.15
C ILE A 195 -11.25 -5.34 16.40
N TYR A 196 -10.14 -5.17 17.14
CA TYR A 196 -9.20 -6.22 17.48
C TYR A 196 -8.96 -6.26 18.99
N GLU A 197 -8.72 -7.47 19.52
CA GLU A 197 -8.29 -7.72 20.90
C GLU A 197 -6.90 -8.37 20.85
N SER A 198 -5.88 -7.69 21.39
CA SER A 198 -4.49 -8.18 21.40
C SER A 198 -4.02 -8.63 20.01
N GLY A 199 -4.41 -7.89 18.96
CA GLY A 199 -4.12 -8.19 17.56
C GLY A 199 -4.97 -9.28 16.92
N ILE A 200 -5.94 -9.87 17.62
CA ILE A 200 -6.90 -10.84 17.10
C ILE A 200 -8.16 -10.11 16.66
N PHE A 201 -8.54 -10.31 15.39
CA PHE A 201 -9.76 -9.74 14.82
C PHE A 201 -11.01 -10.23 15.56
N GLN A 202 -11.85 -9.29 16.01
CA GLN A 202 -13.12 -9.60 16.67
C GLN A 202 -14.30 -9.41 15.72
N GLN A 203 -14.48 -8.18 15.22
CA GLN A 203 -15.62 -7.85 14.36
C GLN A 203 -15.38 -6.60 13.52
N VAL A 204 -16.26 -6.41 12.53
CA VAL A 204 -16.40 -5.17 11.77
C VAL A 204 -17.75 -4.54 12.10
N ILE A 205 -17.75 -3.23 12.35
CA ILE A 205 -18.95 -2.41 12.53
C ILE A 205 -19.06 -1.34 11.45
N ALA A 206 -20.22 -0.69 11.35
CA ALA A 206 -20.45 0.35 10.35
C ALA A 206 -19.56 1.58 10.61
N GLY A 207 -19.10 2.24 9.55
CA GLY A 207 -18.16 3.37 9.66
C GLY A 207 -18.70 4.61 10.38
N ASN A 208 -20.02 4.72 10.56
CA ASN A 208 -20.65 5.80 11.31
C ASN A 208 -20.81 5.51 12.81
N GLU A 209 -20.46 4.30 13.27
CA GLU A 209 -20.50 3.95 14.69
C GLU A 209 -19.41 4.71 15.46
N THR A 210 -19.72 5.03 16.71
CA THR A 210 -18.81 5.73 17.64
C THR A 210 -18.57 4.95 18.93
N SER A 211 -19.14 3.75 19.02
CA SER A 211 -19.00 2.88 20.17
C SER A 211 -19.35 1.44 19.82
N VAL A 212 -18.77 0.49 20.54
CA VAL A 212 -19.14 -0.92 20.48
C VAL A 212 -19.06 -1.54 21.88
N ALA A 213 -20.05 -2.36 22.21
CA ALA A 213 -20.03 -3.20 23.40
C ALA A 213 -19.70 -4.63 22.98
N ILE A 214 -18.74 -5.24 23.67
CA ILE A 214 -18.26 -6.60 23.41
C ILE A 214 -18.41 -7.38 24.70
N ASP A 215 -19.28 -8.37 24.68
CA ASP A 215 -19.59 -9.22 25.83
C ASP A 215 -18.44 -10.22 26.06
N TYR A 216 -17.91 -10.25 27.29
CA TYR A 216 -16.89 -11.19 27.75
C TYR A 216 -17.31 -11.81 29.07
N CYS A 217 -17.57 -13.11 29.07
CA CYS A 217 -17.92 -13.78 30.30
C CYS A 217 -16.70 -13.92 31.26
N CYS A 218 -16.79 -13.19 32.37
CA CYS A 218 -16.46 -13.54 33.76
C CYS A 218 -15.10 -14.15 34.17
N GLN A 219 -14.06 -14.08 33.35
CA GLN A 219 -12.70 -14.35 33.83
C GLN A 219 -12.10 -13.07 34.41
N PHE A 220 -11.74 -13.07 35.70
CA PHE A 220 -11.02 -11.99 36.36
C PHE A 220 -9.89 -12.56 37.24
N PRO A 221 -8.76 -11.84 37.39
CA PRO A 221 -8.41 -10.59 36.71
C PRO A 221 -8.02 -10.83 35.24
N VAL A 222 -8.38 -9.89 34.37
CA VAL A 222 -8.00 -9.90 32.95
C VAL A 222 -7.59 -8.49 32.52
N SER A 223 -6.62 -8.42 31.61
CA SER A 223 -6.22 -7.17 30.96
C SER A 223 -6.53 -7.32 29.47
N PHE A 224 -7.30 -6.38 28.93
CA PHE A 224 -7.66 -6.32 27.52
C PHE A 224 -6.87 -5.22 26.84
N GLU A 225 -6.25 -5.56 25.70
CA GLU A 225 -5.64 -4.58 24.79
C GLU A 225 -6.54 -4.46 23.56
N TRP A 226 -7.27 -3.37 23.48
CA TRP A 226 -8.22 -3.11 22.41
C TRP A 226 -7.61 -2.22 21.35
N GLU A 227 -7.87 -2.57 20.09
CA GLU A 227 -7.40 -1.84 18.92
C GLU A 227 -8.59 -1.54 17.99
N VAL A 228 -8.67 -0.28 17.53
CA VAL A 228 -9.72 0.22 16.64
C VAL A 228 -9.10 0.79 15.38
N ILE A 229 -9.50 0.26 14.22
CA ILE A 229 -8.96 0.63 12.91
C ILE A 229 -10.11 1.00 11.96
N PRO A 230 -10.33 2.28 11.63
CA PRO A 230 -11.30 2.66 10.62
C PRO A 230 -10.77 2.40 9.21
N VAL A 231 -11.68 2.07 8.28
CA VAL A 231 -11.39 1.78 6.87
C VAL A 231 -12.20 2.74 6.00
N GLU A 232 -11.54 3.36 5.01
CA GLU A 232 -12.14 4.27 4.04
C GLU A 232 -11.60 3.98 2.63
N GLY A 233 -12.49 3.70 1.67
CA GLY A 233 -12.17 3.47 0.27
C GLY A 233 -11.27 2.26 -0.02
N ALA A 234 -11.17 1.29 0.89
CA ALA A 234 -10.22 0.15 0.91
C ALA A 234 -8.83 0.44 1.51
N VAL A 235 -8.64 1.58 2.16
CA VAL A 235 -7.43 1.89 2.94
C VAL A 235 -7.78 1.89 4.43
N ALA A 236 -6.99 1.17 5.23
CA ALA A 236 -7.09 1.22 6.69
C ALA A 236 -6.33 2.44 7.22
N ALA A 237 -6.95 3.16 8.15
CA ALA A 237 -6.26 4.24 8.85
C ALA A 237 -5.25 3.71 9.87
N ALA A 238 -4.55 4.63 10.52
CA ALA A 238 -3.78 4.27 11.71
C ALA A 238 -4.70 3.69 12.80
N SER A 239 -4.17 2.74 13.54
CA SER A 239 -4.82 2.10 14.69
C SER A 239 -4.77 2.99 15.92
N GLU A 240 -5.85 3.01 16.70
CA GLU A 240 -5.86 3.55 18.06
C GLU A 240 -6.05 2.46 19.09
N PHE A 241 -5.41 2.62 20.25
CA PHE A 241 -5.38 1.61 21.30
C PHE A 241 -5.92 2.14 22.62
N CYS A 242 -6.50 1.24 23.41
CA CYS A 242 -6.77 1.46 24.81
C CYS A 242 -6.50 0.15 25.57
N ILE A 243 -6.06 0.28 26.81
CA ILE A 243 -5.86 -0.85 27.72
C ILE A 243 -6.94 -0.78 28.78
N LEU A 244 -7.61 -1.91 29.00
CA LEU A 244 -8.65 -2.07 30.01
C LEU A 244 -8.23 -3.18 30.97
N ASP A 245 -7.73 -2.78 32.14
CA ASP A 245 -7.46 -3.69 33.24
C ASP A 245 -8.73 -3.89 34.06
N VAL A 246 -9.28 -5.11 34.03
CA VAL A 246 -10.49 -5.45 34.78
C VAL A 246 -10.14 -6.36 35.96
N SER A 247 -10.27 -5.79 37.16
CA SER A 247 -10.27 -6.54 38.41
C SER A 247 -11.67 -7.05 38.72
N ALA A 248 -11.79 -8.00 39.64
CA ALA A 248 -13.08 -8.40 40.18
C ALA A 248 -13.88 -7.16 40.65
N ALA A 249 -15.20 -7.19 40.43
CA ALA A 249 -16.08 -6.09 40.82
C ALA A 249 -15.90 -5.74 42.32
N PRO A 250 -16.04 -4.48 42.73
CA PRO A 250 -16.03 -4.12 44.15
C PRO A 250 -17.06 -4.95 44.94
N GLY A 251 -16.63 -5.64 45.98
CA GLY A 251 -17.47 -6.56 46.77
C GLY A 251 -17.65 -7.97 46.18
N SER A 252 -16.95 -8.30 45.10
CA SER A 252 -16.85 -9.66 44.58
C SER A 252 -15.88 -10.50 45.42
N PHE A 253 -16.21 -11.77 45.65
CA PHE A 253 -15.39 -12.71 46.41
C PHE A 253 -15.64 -14.14 45.91
N ILE A 254 -14.78 -15.07 46.32
CA ILE A 254 -15.02 -16.52 46.15
C ILE A 254 -15.35 -17.09 47.53
N ARG A 255 -16.53 -17.71 47.68
CA ARG A 255 -16.88 -18.39 48.92
C ARG A 255 -15.97 -19.60 49.12
N GLY A 256 -15.22 -19.59 50.21
CA GLY A 256 -14.13 -20.54 50.44
C GLY A 256 -12.72 -19.95 50.35
N ASP A 257 -12.53 -18.77 49.75
CA ASP A 257 -11.24 -18.06 49.70
C ASP A 257 -11.13 -17.06 50.86
N ALA A 258 -10.88 -17.59 52.06
CA ALA A 258 -10.90 -16.80 53.29
C ALA A 258 -9.65 -15.90 53.43
N ASN A 259 -8.57 -16.21 52.72
CA ASN A 259 -7.33 -15.43 52.77
C ASN A 259 -7.17 -14.45 51.57
N GLY A 260 -8.08 -14.50 50.59
CA GLY A 260 -8.14 -13.58 49.45
C GLY A 260 -7.07 -13.82 48.39
N ASP A 261 -6.48 -15.02 48.33
CA ASP A 261 -5.41 -15.36 47.38
C ASP A 261 -5.93 -15.91 46.03
N ASN A 262 -7.25 -15.94 45.85
CA ASN A 262 -7.99 -16.51 44.72
C ASN A 262 -7.85 -18.03 44.57
N THR A 263 -7.40 -18.75 45.60
CA THR A 263 -7.28 -20.21 45.58
C THR A 263 -7.91 -20.85 46.81
N ILE A 264 -8.87 -21.76 46.60
CA ILE A 264 -9.52 -22.47 47.71
C ILE A 264 -8.69 -23.70 48.08
N ASN A 265 -8.08 -23.65 49.26
CA ASN A 265 -7.21 -24.69 49.76
C ASN A 265 -7.22 -24.80 51.31
N LEU A 266 -6.29 -25.56 51.88
CA LEU A 266 -6.23 -25.77 53.33
C LEU A 266 -5.93 -24.49 54.12
N ALA A 267 -5.22 -23.52 53.53
CA ALA A 267 -4.89 -22.25 54.15
C ALA A 267 -6.15 -21.44 54.50
N ASP A 268 -7.21 -21.54 53.71
CA ASP A 268 -8.48 -20.87 53.97
C ASP A 268 -9.18 -21.42 55.21
N ALA A 269 -9.28 -22.75 55.32
CA ALA A 269 -9.85 -23.41 56.49
C ALA A 269 -9.05 -23.07 57.75
N ILE A 270 -7.71 -22.99 57.64
CA ILE A 270 -6.85 -22.53 58.72
C ILE A 270 -7.13 -21.06 59.06
N GLY A 271 -7.31 -20.19 58.06
CA GLY A 271 -7.64 -18.78 58.23
C GLY A 271 -8.93 -18.58 59.01
N ILE A 272 -9.99 -19.30 58.66
CA ILE A 272 -11.28 -19.29 59.37
C ILE A 272 -11.08 -19.70 60.84
N LEU A 273 -10.38 -20.80 61.11
CA LEU A 273 -10.13 -21.28 62.48
C LEU A 273 -9.27 -20.29 63.30
N GLN A 274 -8.28 -19.66 62.67
CA GLN A 274 -7.44 -18.66 63.32
C GLN A 274 -8.22 -17.40 63.69
N TYR A 275 -9.11 -16.94 62.81
CA TYR A 275 -10.03 -15.84 63.09
C TYR A 275 -10.94 -16.17 64.29
N LEU A 276 -11.54 -17.37 64.30
CA LEU A 276 -12.49 -17.79 65.34
C LEU A 276 -11.85 -17.99 66.72
N PHE A 277 -10.65 -18.58 66.78
CA PHE A 277 -10.10 -19.10 68.04
C PHE A 277 -8.82 -18.43 68.50
N ASN A 278 -8.07 -17.79 67.60
CA ASN A 278 -6.76 -17.22 67.91
C ASN A 278 -6.73 -15.69 67.87
N GLY A 279 -7.88 -15.05 67.62
CA GLY A 279 -8.00 -13.58 67.58
C GLY A 279 -7.15 -12.95 66.48
N SER A 280 -6.91 -13.69 65.38
CA SER A 280 -6.26 -13.15 64.19
C SER A 280 -7.03 -11.94 63.63
N ALA A 281 -6.37 -11.18 62.76
CA ALA A 281 -7.03 -10.09 62.04
C ALA A 281 -8.33 -10.59 61.38
N VAL A 282 -9.36 -9.75 61.42
CA VAL A 282 -10.64 -10.02 60.75
C VAL A 282 -10.34 -10.27 59.26
N PRO A 283 -10.84 -11.38 58.66
CA PRO A 283 -10.69 -11.60 57.23
C PRO A 283 -11.16 -10.41 56.42
N ASP A 284 -10.45 -10.09 55.33
CA ASP A 284 -10.81 -8.97 54.45
C ASP A 284 -12.23 -9.14 53.90
N CYS A 285 -12.67 -10.39 53.67
CA CYS A 285 -14.03 -10.73 53.29
C CYS A 285 -14.63 -11.79 54.21
N LEU A 286 -15.54 -11.37 55.10
CA LEU A 286 -16.26 -12.29 55.98
C LEU A 286 -17.25 -13.17 55.22
N LYS A 287 -17.79 -12.69 54.08
CA LYS A 287 -18.64 -13.52 53.22
C LYS A 287 -17.89 -14.70 52.60
N ALA A 288 -16.59 -14.55 52.32
CA ALA A 288 -15.77 -15.66 51.83
C ALA A 288 -15.53 -16.74 52.89
N SER A 289 -15.60 -16.36 54.17
CA SER A 289 -15.40 -17.24 55.33
C SER A 289 -16.68 -17.93 55.81
N ASP A 290 -17.86 -17.49 55.34
CA ASP A 290 -19.18 -18.08 55.63
C ASP A 290 -19.52 -19.06 54.51
N ILE A 291 -19.13 -20.32 54.66
CA ILE A 291 -19.08 -21.33 53.60
C ILE A 291 -20.46 -21.85 53.25
N ASP A 292 -21.35 -21.92 54.23
CA ASP A 292 -22.73 -22.37 54.07
C ASP A 292 -23.75 -21.23 53.93
N ASP A 293 -23.26 -19.99 53.81
CA ASP A 293 -24.07 -18.78 53.63
C ASP A 293 -25.14 -18.61 54.74
N SER A 294 -24.74 -18.90 55.98
CA SER A 294 -25.62 -18.84 57.15
C SER A 294 -25.68 -17.45 57.81
N SER A 295 -25.06 -16.45 57.17
CA SER A 295 -24.82 -15.10 57.66
C SER A 295 -23.99 -15.03 58.94
N ASN A 296 -23.27 -16.10 59.29
CA ASN A 296 -22.51 -16.22 60.53
C ASN A 296 -21.28 -17.10 60.38
N VAL A 297 -20.09 -16.50 60.32
CA VAL A 297 -18.82 -17.22 60.34
C VAL A 297 -18.62 -17.93 61.69
N ASN A 298 -18.55 -19.26 61.66
CA ASN A 298 -18.42 -20.16 62.80
C ASN A 298 -17.62 -21.44 62.47
N ILE A 299 -17.50 -22.38 63.41
CA ILE A 299 -16.68 -23.59 63.20
C ILE A 299 -17.25 -24.52 62.11
N GLY A 300 -18.56 -24.46 61.86
CA GLY A 300 -19.24 -25.20 60.79
C GLY A 300 -18.65 -24.88 59.43
N ASP A 301 -18.28 -23.63 59.19
CA ASP A 301 -17.66 -23.17 57.93
C ASP A 301 -16.35 -23.87 57.64
N ALA A 302 -15.43 -23.88 58.61
CA ALA A 302 -14.16 -24.56 58.47
C ALA A 302 -14.34 -26.07 58.25
N ILE A 303 -15.32 -26.70 58.92
CA ILE A 303 -15.63 -28.12 58.76
C ILE A 303 -16.18 -28.39 57.36
N SER A 304 -17.13 -27.58 56.88
CA SER A 304 -17.74 -27.69 55.56
C SER A 304 -16.70 -27.53 54.45
N LEU A 305 -15.80 -26.55 54.57
CA LEU A 305 -14.71 -26.35 53.62
C LEU A 305 -13.72 -27.52 53.58
N LEU A 306 -13.30 -28.05 54.74
CA LEU A 306 -12.44 -29.24 54.81
C LEU A 306 -13.14 -30.49 54.26
N ALA A 307 -14.45 -30.63 54.50
CA ALA A 307 -15.24 -31.73 53.96
C ALA A 307 -15.32 -31.66 52.43
N PHE A 308 -15.54 -30.46 51.87
CA PHE A 308 -15.46 -30.22 50.43
C PHE A 308 -14.09 -30.62 49.86
N LEU A 309 -13.00 -30.09 50.45
CA LEU A 309 -11.64 -30.29 49.95
C LEU A 309 -11.15 -31.74 50.01
N PHE A 310 -11.51 -32.49 51.07
CA PHE A 310 -10.87 -33.79 51.36
C PHE A 310 -11.83 -34.98 51.44
N SER A 311 -13.14 -34.75 51.57
CA SER A 311 -14.12 -35.81 51.86
C SER A 311 -15.30 -35.86 50.89
N GLY A 312 -15.28 -35.06 49.82
CA GLY A 312 -16.38 -34.99 48.85
C GLY A 312 -17.67 -34.41 49.43
N GLY A 313 -17.55 -33.51 50.40
CA GLY A 313 -18.68 -32.73 50.92
C GLY A 313 -19.29 -31.78 49.87
N PRO A 314 -20.41 -31.11 50.20
CA PRO A 314 -21.01 -30.10 49.33
C PRO A 314 -20.01 -29.01 48.95
N ALA A 315 -20.13 -28.45 47.74
CA ALA A 315 -19.39 -27.25 47.38
C ALA A 315 -19.84 -26.05 48.24
N PRO A 316 -18.96 -25.05 48.46
CA PRO A 316 -19.37 -23.78 49.06
C PRO A 316 -20.58 -23.20 48.32
N GLU A 317 -21.47 -22.53 49.06
CA GLU A 317 -22.58 -21.82 48.43
C GLU A 317 -22.06 -20.71 47.48
N PRO A 318 -22.84 -20.29 46.47
CA PRO A 318 -22.43 -19.22 45.58
C PRO A 318 -22.03 -17.93 46.33
N PRO A 319 -21.02 -17.17 45.87
CA PRO A 319 -20.26 -17.33 44.63
C PRO A 319 -19.09 -18.35 44.73
N PHE A 320 -19.17 -19.44 43.96
CA PHE A 320 -18.14 -20.49 43.83
C PHE A 320 -18.33 -21.22 42.48
N PRO A 321 -17.26 -21.68 41.79
CA PRO A 321 -15.83 -21.56 42.11
C PRO A 321 -15.20 -20.23 41.65
N ASN A 322 -15.96 -19.42 40.92
CA ASN A 322 -15.49 -18.14 40.42
C ASN A 322 -15.93 -17.00 41.33
N ALA A 323 -15.17 -15.91 41.33
CA ALA A 323 -15.53 -14.72 42.09
C ALA A 323 -16.84 -14.13 41.58
N GLY A 324 -17.70 -13.71 42.50
CA GLY A 324 -18.97 -13.07 42.17
C GLY A 324 -19.52 -12.23 43.31
N SER A 325 -20.62 -11.53 43.03
CA SER A 325 -21.42 -10.89 44.07
C SER A 325 -22.18 -11.92 44.89
N ASP A 326 -22.45 -11.59 46.16
CA ASP A 326 -23.34 -12.36 47.02
C ASP A 326 -24.79 -12.41 46.46
N PRO A 327 -25.30 -13.58 46.04
CA PRO A 327 -26.68 -13.71 45.55
C PRO A 327 -27.74 -13.54 46.65
N THR A 328 -27.33 -13.60 47.91
CA THR A 328 -28.17 -13.62 49.11
C THR A 328 -27.67 -12.55 50.10
N PRO A 329 -27.84 -11.25 49.77
CA PRO A 329 -27.21 -10.17 50.52
C PRO A 329 -27.56 -10.18 52.02
N ASP A 330 -26.51 -10.19 52.84
CA ASP A 330 -26.61 -10.11 54.30
C ASP A 330 -25.74 -8.99 54.92
N SER A 331 -25.60 -9.01 56.25
CA SER A 331 -24.82 -8.01 57.01
C SER A 331 -23.31 -8.27 57.08
N LEU A 332 -22.81 -9.42 56.59
CA LEU A 332 -21.37 -9.66 56.50
C LEU A 332 -20.79 -8.75 55.41
N ILE A 333 -19.56 -8.28 55.61
CA ILE A 333 -18.90 -7.33 54.72
C ILE A 333 -17.63 -7.90 54.11
N CYS A 334 -17.28 -7.37 52.93
CA CYS A 334 -15.98 -7.54 52.29
C CYS A 334 -15.39 -6.14 52.08
N ASN A 335 -14.18 -5.93 52.59
CA ASN A 335 -13.50 -4.64 52.66
C ASN A 335 -12.60 -4.39 51.45
#